data_AF-A0A803MAM4-F1
#
_entry.id   AF-A0A803MAM4-F1
#
_cell.length_a   1.000
_cell.length_b   1.000
_cell.length_c   1.000
_cell.angle_alpha   90.00
_cell.angle_beta   90.00
_cell.angle_gamma   90.00
#
_symmetry.space_group_name_H-M   'P 1'
#
loop_
_entity.id
_entity.type
_entity.pdbx_description
1 polymer ?
#
loop_
_entity_poly.entity_id
_entity_poly.type
_entity_poly.pdbx_seq_one_letter_code
_entity_poly.pdbx_strand_id
1 'polypeptide(L)'
;MQRDPHGLFRFDVEVVEERELSLEELKEARVTWTVAEKDWKAVFVLAEESVGKLASGVDGFFSKELPSPGCCSNTMSSGLVADIRFGLKDSQDSRRRSGGRMSRIEKVSVGVMSVLNWRHVSVEDVLFYLEHFLHV
;
A
#
# COMPACT_ATOMS: atom_id res chain seq x y z
N MET A 1 12.58 -8.46 -1.34
CA MET A 1 11.15 -8.64 -1.66
C MET A 1 10.90 -10.12 -1.86
N GLN A 2 10.11 -10.74 -0.98
CA GLN A 2 9.62 -12.09 -1.21
C GLN A 2 8.46 -12.00 -2.21
N ARG A 3 8.54 -12.75 -3.32
CA ARG A 3 7.44 -12.84 -4.28
C ARG A 3 6.33 -13.69 -3.69
N ASP A 4 5.09 -13.28 -3.91
CA ASP A 4 3.92 -14.09 -3.54
C ASP A 4 3.92 -15.40 -4.37
N PRO A 5 3.81 -16.58 -3.72
CA PRO A 5 3.84 -17.87 -4.41
C PRO A 5 2.59 -18.13 -5.26
N HIS A 6 1.53 -17.34 -5.09
CA HIS A 6 0.28 -17.44 -5.85
C HIS A 6 0.24 -16.50 -7.06
N GLY A 7 1.33 -15.76 -7.33
CA GLY A 7 1.41 -14.85 -8.49
C GLY A 7 0.58 -13.58 -8.32
N LEU A 8 0.20 -13.23 -7.09
CA LEU A 8 -0.54 -12.01 -6.80
C LEU A 8 0.38 -10.79 -6.80
N PHE A 9 -0.13 -9.64 -7.24
CA PHE A 9 0.56 -8.37 -7.14
C PHE A 9 0.46 -7.85 -5.70
N ARG A 10 1.21 -8.52 -4.82
CA ARG A 10 1.33 -8.21 -3.40
C ARG A 10 2.76 -8.46 -2.97
N PHE A 11 3.32 -7.51 -2.25
CA PHE A 11 4.70 -7.57 -1.78
C PHE A 11 4.76 -7.24 -0.30
N ASP A 12 5.35 -8.15 0.43
CA ASP A 12 5.61 -8.00 1.85
C ASP A 12 7.08 -7.55 2.03
N VAL A 13 7.27 -6.49 2.79
CA VAL A 13 8.57 -5.88 3.11
C VAL A 13 8.74 -5.88 4.62
N GLU A 14 9.75 -6.59 5.09
CA GLU A 14 10.14 -6.56 6.50
C GLU A 14 10.91 -5.27 6.79
N VAL A 15 10.54 -4.59 7.88
CA VAL A 15 11.20 -3.35 8.30
C VAL A 15 12.25 -3.69 9.34
N VAL A 16 13.53 -3.54 8.97
CA VAL A 16 14.66 -3.88 9.83
C VAL A 16 14.94 -2.76 10.85
N GLU A 17 14.58 -1.51 10.55
CA GLU A 17 14.81 -0.39 11.47
C GLU A 17 13.85 -0.37 12.66
N GLU A 18 14.36 0.06 13.82
CA GLU A 18 13.64 0.11 15.09
C GLU A 18 12.94 1.45 15.34
N ARG A 19 12.43 2.10 14.29
CA ARG A 19 11.71 3.35 14.49
C ARG A 19 10.32 3.06 15.06
N GLU A 20 10.15 3.39 16.34
CA GLU A 20 8.83 3.41 16.95
C GLU A 20 8.07 4.65 16.48
N LEU A 21 6.81 4.46 16.10
CA LEU A 21 5.89 5.54 15.75
C LEU A 21 4.69 5.47 16.69
N SER A 22 4.21 6.63 17.12
CA SER A 22 2.91 6.72 17.75
C SER A 22 1.79 6.48 16.74
N LEU A 23 0.63 6.06 17.24
CA LEU A 23 -0.55 5.90 16.39
C LEU A 23 -0.98 7.21 15.71
N GLU A 24 -0.74 8.36 16.33
CA GLU A 24 -1.04 9.66 15.75
C GLU A 24 -0.07 10.01 14.61
N GLU A 25 1.23 9.74 14.78
CA GLU A 25 2.21 9.90 13.69
C GLU A 25 1.90 8.98 12.49
N LEU A 26 1.40 7.77 12.73
CA LEU A 26 0.97 6.86 11.66
C LEU A 26 -0.27 7.35 10.92
N LYS A 27 -1.20 8.03 11.61
CA LYS A 27 -2.39 8.63 10.97
C LYS A 27 -2.02 9.83 10.11
N GLU A 28 -1.02 10.60 10.53
CA GLU A 28 -0.52 11.76 9.79
C GLU A 28 0.49 11.39 8.70
N ALA A 29 0.97 10.13 8.68
CA ALA A 29 1.90 9.66 7.68
C ALA A 29 1.31 9.81 6.28
N ARG A 30 2.08 10.44 5.41
CA ARG A 30 1.78 10.51 3.98
C ARG A 30 2.58 9.44 3.28
N VAL A 31 1.90 8.57 2.54
CA VAL A 31 2.54 7.50 1.80
C VAL A 31 2.34 7.72 0.32
N THR A 32 3.44 7.59 -0.42
CA THR A 32 3.45 7.54 -1.88
C THR A 32 3.96 6.18 -2.31
N TRP A 33 3.22 5.53 -3.19
CA TRP A 33 3.61 4.25 -3.78
C TRP A 33 3.81 4.40 -5.27
N THR A 34 5.01 4.03 -5.73
CA THR A 34 5.41 4.06 -7.13
C THR A 34 5.83 2.68 -7.62
N VAL A 35 5.59 2.44 -8.91
CA VAL A 35 6.17 1.34 -9.67
C VAL A 35 7.15 1.97 -10.66
N ALA A 36 8.39 1.51 -10.62
CA ALA A 36 9.41 1.95 -11.55
C ALA A 36 9.87 0.77 -12.40
N GLU A 37 10.10 1.02 -13.67
CA GLU A 37 10.80 0.07 -14.53
C GLU A 37 12.25 -0.08 -14.10
N LYS A 38 12.87 -1.19 -14.55
CA LYS A 38 14.30 -1.39 -14.41
C LYS A 38 15.05 -0.18 -14.99
N ASP A 39 16.06 0.27 -14.26
CA ASP A 39 16.88 1.44 -14.61
C ASP A 39 16.12 2.78 -14.61
N TRP A 40 14.95 2.85 -13.96
CA TRP A 40 14.15 4.08 -13.80
C TRP A 40 13.68 4.73 -15.11
N LYS A 41 13.58 3.95 -16.19
CA LYS A 41 13.17 4.44 -17.51
C LYS A 41 11.74 5.01 -17.52
N ALA A 42 10.87 4.45 -16.69
CA ALA A 42 9.55 4.97 -16.42
C ALA A 42 9.21 4.81 -14.93
N VAL A 43 8.46 5.77 -14.38
CA VAL A 43 7.96 5.74 -13.01
C VAL A 43 6.48 6.07 -13.03
N PHE A 44 5.67 5.17 -12.48
CA PHE A 44 4.24 5.33 -12.34
C PHE A 44 3.87 5.46 -10.86
N VAL A 45 3.14 6.52 -10.51
CA VAL A 45 2.64 6.72 -9.15
C VAL A 45 1.29 6.02 -9.01
N LEU A 46 1.28 4.85 -8.37
CA LEU A 46 0.05 4.08 -8.09
C LEU A 46 -0.83 4.78 -7.07
N ALA A 47 -0.21 5.30 -6.00
CA ALA A 47 -0.92 6.03 -4.97
C ALA A 47 -0.10 7.23 -4.52
N GLU A 48 -0.65 8.44 -4.72
CA GLU A 48 -0.08 9.68 -4.22
C GLU A 48 -0.81 10.12 -2.94
N GLU A 49 -0.04 10.41 -1.90
CA GLU A 49 -0.50 11.15 -0.71
C GLU A 49 -1.84 10.65 -0.15
N SER A 50 -1.93 9.35 0.15
CA SER A 50 -3.08 8.81 0.87
C SER A 50 -2.92 9.03 2.37
N VAL A 51 -3.98 9.48 3.05
CA VAL A 51 -4.10 9.45 4.51
C VAL A 51 -4.72 8.12 4.91
N GLY A 52 -4.06 7.39 5.80
CA GLY A 52 -4.45 6.06 6.20
C GLY A 52 -5.67 6.06 7.11
N LYS A 53 -6.45 4.99 7.05
CA LYS A 53 -7.43 4.68 8.09
C LYS A 53 -6.80 3.62 8.99
N LEU A 54 -6.66 3.93 10.28
CA LEU A 54 -6.28 2.92 11.26
C LEU A 54 -7.53 2.12 11.62
N ALA A 55 -7.59 0.86 11.22
CA ALA A 55 -8.69 -0.01 11.65
C ALA A 55 -8.52 -0.36 13.13
N SER A 56 -9.64 -0.54 13.84
CA SER A 56 -9.66 -0.99 15.23
C SER A 56 -9.09 -2.41 15.33
N GLY A 57 -7.78 -2.52 15.56
CA GLY A 57 -7.10 -3.80 15.69
C GLY A 57 -5.72 -3.80 15.04
N VAL A 58 -4.84 -2.90 15.50
CA VAL A 58 -3.38 -2.95 15.36
C VAL A 58 -2.80 -2.86 13.93
N ASP A 59 -3.60 -2.99 12.86
CA ASP A 59 -3.11 -2.84 11.48
C ASP A 59 -3.60 -1.52 10.85
N GLY A 60 -2.66 -0.71 10.38
CA GLY A 60 -2.94 0.50 9.60
C GLY A 60 -3.12 0.16 8.12
N PHE A 61 -4.12 0.76 7.46
CA PHE A 61 -4.28 0.58 6.01
C PHE A 61 -4.44 1.92 5.28
N PHE A 62 -3.78 2.00 4.14
CA PHE A 62 -3.89 3.09 3.18
C PHE A 62 -4.44 2.49 1.90
N SER A 63 -5.38 3.18 1.27
CA SER A 63 -5.98 2.70 0.03
C SER A 63 -6.34 3.88 -0.85
N LYS A 64 -5.97 3.81 -2.13
CA LYS A 64 -6.34 4.81 -3.13
C LYS A 64 -6.85 4.11 -4.39
N GLU A 65 -7.99 4.54 -4.90
CA GLU A 65 -8.51 4.06 -6.18
C GLU A 65 -7.55 4.47 -7.31
N LEU A 66 -7.26 3.51 -8.18
CA LEU A 66 -6.38 3.73 -9.33
C LEU A 66 -7.12 4.48 -10.44
N PRO A 67 -6.42 5.26 -11.28
CA PRO A 67 -7.04 5.96 -12.40
C PRO A 67 -7.67 4.97 -13.39
N SER A 68 -8.81 5.36 -13.97
CA SER A 68 -9.44 4.56 -15.03
C SER A 68 -8.60 4.63 -16.31
N PRO A 69 -8.37 3.50 -17.02
CA PRO A 69 -7.56 3.48 -18.24
C PRO A 69 -8.22 4.12 -19.48
N GLY A 70 -9.34 4.84 -19.32
CA GLY A 70 -9.85 5.76 -20.34
C GLY A 70 -10.45 5.15 -21.61
N CYS A 71 -10.43 3.82 -21.79
CA CYS A 71 -11.05 3.19 -22.95
C CYS A 71 -12.55 2.94 -22.70
N CYS A 72 -13.40 3.66 -23.45
CA CYS A 72 -14.86 3.60 -23.46
C CYS A 72 -15.57 4.17 -22.20
N SER A 73 -16.06 5.40 -22.33
CA SER A 73 -16.87 6.19 -21.38
C SER A 73 -16.12 6.73 -20.14
N ASN A 74 -16.05 8.06 -20.02
CA ASN A 74 -15.36 8.82 -18.97
C ASN A 74 -15.97 8.66 -17.55
N THR A 75 -16.80 7.65 -17.31
CA THR A 75 -17.63 7.53 -16.09
C THR A 75 -17.39 6.24 -15.31
N MET A 76 -16.53 5.34 -15.78
CA MET A 76 -16.26 4.06 -15.07
C MET A 76 -15.01 4.18 -14.19
N SER A 77 -15.17 3.85 -12.91
CA SER A 77 -14.07 3.59 -11.97
C SER A 77 -13.12 2.54 -12.54
N SER A 78 -11.84 2.59 -12.16
CA SER A 78 -10.88 1.54 -12.56
C SER A 78 -11.27 0.17 -12.01
N GLY A 79 -12.07 0.15 -10.93
CA GLY A 79 -12.39 -1.07 -10.18
C GLY A 79 -11.18 -1.63 -9.43
N LEU A 80 -10.06 -0.90 -9.39
CA LEU A 80 -8.81 -1.29 -8.76
C LEU A 80 -8.41 -0.26 -7.70
N VAL A 81 -7.86 -0.76 -6.61
CA VAL A 81 -7.36 0.03 -5.49
C VAL A 81 -5.93 -0.41 -5.20
N ALA A 82 -5.04 0.57 -5.12
CA ALA A 82 -3.73 0.39 -4.53
C ALA A 82 -3.87 0.41 -3.00
N ASP A 83 -3.37 -0.61 -2.31
CA ASP A 83 -3.36 -0.70 -0.85
C ASP A 83 -1.95 -0.81 -0.26
N ILE A 84 -1.78 -0.23 0.93
CA ILE A 84 -0.59 -0.34 1.76
C ILE A 84 -1.05 -0.69 3.17
N ARG A 85 -0.53 -1.78 3.72
CA ARG A 85 -0.89 -2.29 5.04
C ARG A 85 0.34 -2.37 5.94
N PHE A 86 0.18 -1.89 7.16
CA PHE A 86 1.21 -1.89 8.19
C PHE A 86 0.87 -2.93 9.24
N GLY A 87 1.74 -3.92 9.41
CA GLY A 87 1.73 -4.82 10.56
C GLY A 87 2.45 -4.15 11.71
N LEU A 88 1.72 -3.83 12.78
CA LEU A 88 2.28 -3.18 13.95
C LEU A 88 2.51 -4.18 15.09
N LYS A 89 3.55 -3.95 15.88
CA LYS A 89 3.76 -4.62 17.16
C LYS A 89 3.80 -3.60 18.29
N ASP A 90 3.11 -3.94 19.36
CA ASP A 90 3.17 -3.16 20.59
C ASP A 90 4.58 -3.17 21.15
N SER A 91 5.10 -1.99 21.49
CA SER A 91 6.36 -1.94 22.23
C SER A 91 6.11 -2.46 23.65
N GLN A 92 6.99 -3.35 24.13
CA GLN A 92 6.88 -3.92 25.48
C GLN A 92 7.03 -2.87 26.59
N ASP A 93 7.56 -1.68 26.26
CA ASP A 93 7.82 -0.60 27.21
C ASP A 93 6.63 0.36 27.42
N SER A 94 5.50 0.10 26.74
CA SER A 94 4.26 0.90 26.78
C SER A 94 3.58 1.01 28.17
N ARG A 95 4.13 0.39 29.22
CA ARG A 95 3.64 0.57 30.61
C ARG A 95 4.25 1.77 31.34
N ARG A 96 5.17 2.53 30.74
CA ARG A 96 5.84 3.63 31.45
C ARG A 96 6.09 4.82 30.56
N ARG A 97 5.07 5.66 30.35
CA ARG A 97 5.12 7.14 30.41
C ARG A 97 3.83 7.70 29.85
N SER A 98 3.44 8.86 30.37
CA SER A 98 2.17 9.57 30.16
C SER A 98 1.92 10.08 28.72
N GLY A 99 2.32 9.36 27.67
CA GLY A 99 2.25 9.81 26.28
C GLY A 99 2.03 8.66 25.30
N GLY A 100 0.77 8.30 25.07
CA GLY A 100 0.33 7.49 23.93
C GLY A 100 0.79 6.02 23.89
N ARG A 101 0.07 5.20 23.12
CA ARG A 101 0.51 3.85 22.75
C ARG A 101 1.48 3.97 21.58
N MET A 102 2.74 3.55 21.79
CA MET A 102 3.75 3.49 20.74
C MET A 102 3.75 2.10 20.11
N SER A 103 3.86 2.06 18.79
CA SER A 103 3.87 0.82 18.02
C SER A 103 5.02 0.83 17.03
N ARG A 104 5.69 -0.30 16.89
CA ARG A 104 6.73 -0.50 15.88
C ARG A 104 6.10 -1.09 14.62
N ILE A 105 6.45 -0.55 13.45
CA ILE A 105 6.14 -1.20 12.19
C ILE A 105 7.10 -2.39 12.04
N GLU A 106 6.55 -3.60 11.95
CA GLU A 106 7.35 -4.81 11.67
C GLU A 106 7.31 -5.17 10.19
N LYS A 107 6.18 -4.86 9.55
CA LYS A 107 5.90 -5.30 8.19
C LYS A 107 5.13 -4.25 7.43
N VAL A 108 5.54 -3.98 6.20
CA VAL A 108 4.77 -3.20 5.24
C VAL A 108 4.38 -4.13 4.12
N SER A 109 3.09 -4.20 3.81
CA SER A 109 2.57 -4.95 2.67
C SER A 109 2.00 -3.96 1.67
N VAL A 110 2.38 -4.06 0.40
CA VAL A 110 1.79 -3.25 -0.69
C VAL A 110 1.12 -4.17 -1.69
N GLY A 111 0.01 -3.74 -2.27
CA GLY A 111 -0.75 -4.58 -3.20
C GLY A 111 -1.76 -3.82 -4.05
N VAL A 112 -2.20 -4.43 -5.15
CA VAL A 112 -3.35 -3.93 -5.92
C VAL A 112 -4.49 -4.92 -5.75
N MET A 113 -5.67 -4.41 -5.40
CA MET A 113 -6.87 -5.18 -5.12
C MET A 113 -8.02 -4.72 -6.01
N SER A 114 -8.85 -5.67 -6.45
CA SER A 114 -10.11 -5.34 -7.11
C SER A 114 -11.18 -4.98 -6.09
N VAL A 115 -11.85 -3.85 -6.28
CA VAL A 115 -12.97 -3.39 -5.43
C VAL A 115 -14.19 -4.32 -5.55
N LEU A 116 -14.33 -4.99 -6.69
CA LEU A 116 -15.49 -5.85 -6.97
C LEU A 116 -15.49 -7.12 -6.13
N ASN A 117 -14.32 -7.72 -5.93
CA ASN A 117 -14.18 -9.02 -5.27
C ASN A 117 -13.32 -8.98 -4.00
N TRP A 118 -12.74 -7.82 -3.67
CA TRP A 118 -11.86 -7.61 -2.51
C TRP A 118 -10.68 -8.59 -2.47
N ARG A 119 -10.15 -8.95 -3.65
CA ARG A 119 -8.97 -9.82 -3.81
C ARG A 119 -7.85 -9.09 -4.51
N HIS A 120 -6.62 -9.40 -4.11
CA HIS A 120 -5.43 -8.95 -4.82
C HIS A 120 -5.49 -9.50 -6.24
N VAL A 121 -5.14 -8.66 -7.21
CA VAL A 121 -5.08 -9.05 -8.61
C VAL A 121 -3.75 -9.73 -8.93
N SER A 122 -3.68 -10.43 -10.05
CA SER A 122 -2.45 -11.09 -10.47
C SER A 122 -1.40 -10.05 -10.90
N VAL A 123 -0.13 -10.46 -10.93
CA VAL A 123 0.94 -9.61 -11.47
C VAL A 123 0.69 -9.27 -12.94
N GLU A 124 0.19 -10.22 -13.73
CA GLU A 124 -0.09 -10.04 -15.16
C GLU A 124 -1.18 -8.98 -15.38
N ASP A 125 -2.28 -9.05 -14.62
CA ASP A 125 -3.37 -8.08 -14.71
C ASP A 125 -2.90 -6.66 -14.39
N VAL A 126 -2.03 -6.50 -13.38
CA VAL A 126 -1.48 -5.18 -13.01
C VAL A 126 -0.53 -4.66 -14.08
N LEU A 127 0.32 -5.51 -14.67
CA LEU A 127 1.21 -5.09 -15.74
C LEU A 127 0.42 -4.65 -16.98
N PHE A 128 -0.61 -5.40 -17.36
CA PHE A 128 -1.51 -5.03 -18.45
C PHE A 128 -2.24 -3.69 -18.17
N TYR A 129 -2.69 -3.49 -16.93
CA TYR A 129 -3.28 -2.22 -16.51
C TYR A 129 -2.27 -1.05 -16.61
N LEU A 130 -1.03 -1.26 -16.16
CA LEU A 130 0.02 -0.23 -16.19
C LEU A 130 0.46 0.14 -17.61
N GLU A 131 0.44 -0.81 -18.54
CA GLU A 131 0.73 -0.60 -19.97
C GLU A 131 -0.17 0.50 -20.58
N HIS A 132 -1.38 0.71 -20.05
CA HIS A 132 -2.27 1.78 -20.53
C HIS A 132 -1.76 3.20 -20.21
N PHE A 133 -0.83 3.34 -19.27
CA PHE A 133 -0.26 4.62 -18.82
C PHE A 133 1.23 4.77 -19.15
N LEU A 134 1.92 3.64 -19.31
CA LEU A 134 3.30 3.59 -19.75
C LEU A 134 3.31 3.61 -21.28
N HIS A 135 3.51 4.79 -21.87
CA HIS A 135 3.78 4.93 -23.30
C HIS A 135 5.13 4.28 -23.62
N VAL A 136 5.15 2.97 -23.86
CA VAL A 136 6.31 2.25 -24.40
C VAL A 136 6.18 2.12 -25.92
#